data_AF-A0A6V7JQD3-F1
#
_entry.id   AF-A0A6V7JQD3-F1
#
_cell.length_a   1.000
_cell.length_b   1.000
_cell.length_c   1.000
_cell.angle_alpha   90.00
_cell.angle_beta   90.00
_cell.angle_gamma   90.00
#
_symmetry.space_group_name_H-M   'P 1'
#
loop_
_entity.id
_entity.type
_entity.pdbx_description
1 polymer ?
#
loop_
_entity_poly.entity_id
_entity_poly.type
_entity_poly.pdbx_seq_one_letter_code
_entity_poly.pdbx_strand_id
1 'polypeptide(L)' 'EDSEKYYSFTEFACQLNEPEDGVAPTDSRLRPDQRLMENGLWDEANAEKLRLEEKQRAVRRARESEAEKSASE' A
#
# COMPACT_ATOMS: atom_id res chain seq x y z
N GLU A 1 -5.10 26.14 9.95
CA GLU A 1 -5.12 26.65 8.56
C GLU A 1 -4.25 25.81 7.62
N ASP A 2 -3.03 25.37 8.02
CA ASP A 2 -2.23 24.51 7.12
C ASP A 2 -2.70 23.05 6.98
N SER A 3 -3.48 22.50 7.91
CA SER A 3 -3.95 21.10 7.79
C SER A 3 -4.90 20.87 6.61
N GLU A 4 -5.63 21.90 6.16
CA GLU A 4 -6.53 21.82 5.00
C GLU A 4 -5.79 21.46 3.71
N LYS A 5 -4.48 21.76 3.62
CA LYS A 5 -3.62 21.41 2.49
C LYS A 5 -3.12 19.96 2.54
N TYR A 6 -3.23 19.29 3.70
CA TYR A 6 -2.72 17.95 3.97
C TYR A 6 -3.83 17.04 4.48
N TYR A 7 -4.89 16.91 3.68
CA TYR A 7 -6.02 16.00 3.95
C TYR A 7 -6.72 16.22 5.30
N SER A 8 -6.58 17.42 5.87
CA SER A 8 -7.09 17.77 7.21
C SER A 8 -6.55 16.86 8.32
N PHE A 9 -5.34 16.34 8.14
CA PHE A 9 -4.68 15.48 9.13
C PHE A 9 -4.33 16.26 10.40
N THR A 10 -4.37 15.54 11.53
CA THR A 10 -3.77 16.00 12.78
C THR A 10 -2.25 15.92 12.67
N GLU A 11 -1.53 16.68 13.49
CA GLU A 11 -0.07 16.62 13.55
C GLU A 11 0.45 15.19 13.77
N PHE A 12 -0.19 14.45 14.69
CA PHE A 12 0.11 13.05 14.94
C PHE A 12 -0.08 12.18 13.68
N ALA A 13 -1.15 12.39 12.92
CA ALA A 13 -1.41 11.60 11.71
C ALA A 13 -0.37 11.86 10.61
N CYS A 14 0.14 13.09 10.49
CA CYS A 14 1.22 13.42 9.56
C CYS A 14 2.51 12.63 9.85
N GLN A 15 2.80 12.38 11.13
CA GLN A 15 4.01 11.67 11.57
C GLN A 15 3.95 10.15 11.34
N LEU A 16 2.76 9.57 11.18
CA LEU A 16 2.60 8.11 11.07
C LEU A 16 3.33 7.48 9.88
N ASN A 17 3.47 8.22 8.77
CA ASN A 17 4.10 7.71 7.55
C ASN A 17 5.47 8.33 7.25
N GLU A 18 6.09 9.01 8.22
CA GLU A 18 7.47 9.49 8.08
C GLU A 18 8.44 8.30 7.90
N PRO A 19 9.45 8.41 7.02
CA PRO A 19 10.43 7.35 6.81
C PRO A 19 11.19 6.99 8.10
N GLU A 20 11.33 5.70 8.37
CA GLU A 20 12.04 5.17 9.54
C GLU A 20 12.94 4.02 9.09
N ASP A 21 14.19 4.01 9.58
CA ASP A 21 15.15 2.95 9.28
C ASP A 21 14.85 1.67 10.07
N GLY A 22 15.17 0.52 9.48
CA GLY A 22 15.06 -0.78 10.17
C GLY A 22 13.63 -1.36 10.25
N VAL A 23 12.67 -0.77 9.53
CA VAL A 23 11.32 -1.33 9.42
C VAL A 23 11.29 -2.62 8.60
N ALA A 24 10.29 -3.47 8.87
CA ALA A 24 10.11 -4.70 8.13
C ALA A 24 9.76 -4.43 6.64
N PRO A 25 10.07 -5.33 5.70
CA PRO A 25 9.74 -5.16 4.28
C PRO A 25 8.24 -5.00 3.98
N THR A 26 7.38 -5.38 4.90
CA THR A 26 5.90 -5.30 4.79
C THR A 26 5.32 -4.09 5.51
N ASP A 27 6.15 -3.22 6.11
CA ASP A 27 5.70 -2.01 6.77
C ASP A 27 5.03 -1.06 5.77
N SER A 28 3.94 -0.40 6.20
CA SER A 28 3.16 0.50 5.35
C SER A 28 3.99 1.69 4.83
N ARG A 29 5.04 2.12 5.53
CA ARG A 29 5.92 3.22 5.09
C ARG A 29 6.67 2.91 3.80
N LEU A 30 6.84 1.63 3.47
CA LEU A 30 7.48 1.14 2.26
C LEU A 30 6.50 0.93 1.11
N ARG A 31 5.21 1.23 1.30
CA ARG A 31 4.19 1.07 0.29
C ARG A 31 4.32 2.15 -0.80
N PRO A 32 4.70 1.79 -2.05
CA PRO A 32 5.14 2.76 -3.04
C PRO A 32 4.02 3.67 -3.57
N ASP A 33 2.81 3.16 -3.77
CA ASP A 33 1.66 3.96 -4.21
C ASP A 33 1.31 5.07 -3.21
N GLN A 34 1.33 4.75 -1.92
CA GLN A 34 1.08 5.73 -0.85
C GLN A 34 2.16 6.81 -0.82
N ARG A 35 3.45 6.44 -0.96
CA ARG A 35 4.54 7.41 -0.96
C ARG A 35 4.50 8.34 -2.18
N LEU A 36 4.21 7.79 -3.36
CA LEU A 36 4.06 8.58 -4.59
C LEU A 36 2.91 9.59 -4.46
N MET A 37 1.80 9.18 -3.85
CA MET A 37 0.67 10.07 -3.57
C MET A 37 1.07 11.22 -2.62
N GLU A 38 1.80 10.93 -1.55
CA GLU A 38 2.31 11.96 -0.61
C GLU A 38 3.26 12.95 -1.28
N ASN A 39 4.03 12.49 -2.28
CA ASN A 39 4.90 13.33 -3.10
C ASN A 39 4.16 14.09 -4.22
N GLY A 40 2.85 13.92 -4.36
CA GLY A 40 2.03 14.55 -5.40
C GLY A 40 2.17 13.92 -6.79
N LEU A 41 2.78 12.75 -6.91
CA LEU A 41 2.99 12.00 -8.15
C LEU A 41 1.78 11.09 -8.43
N TRP A 42 0.64 11.70 -8.75
CA TRP A 42 -0.65 11.02 -8.82
C TRP A 42 -0.75 9.92 -9.89
N ASP A 43 -0.22 10.16 -11.08
CA ASP A 43 -0.29 9.18 -12.18
C ASP A 43 0.54 7.92 -11.85
N GLU A 44 1.73 8.12 -11.31
CA GLU A 44 2.63 7.05 -10.87
C GLU A 44 2.03 6.29 -9.67
N ALA A 45 1.44 7.00 -8.71
CA ALA A 45 0.75 6.39 -7.57
C ALA A 45 -0.38 5.47 -8.02
N ASN A 46 -1.19 5.91 -9.00
CA ASN A 46 -2.28 5.11 -9.55
C ASN A 46 -1.78 3.87 -10.30
N ALA A 47 -0.69 4.00 -11.07
CA ALA A 47 -0.06 2.87 -11.75
C ALA A 47 0.49 1.83 -10.75
N GLU A 48 1.19 2.28 -9.71
CA GLU A 48 1.71 1.40 -8.65
C GLU A 48 0.60 0.74 -7.84
N LYS A 49 -0.49 1.47 -7.56
CA LYS A 49 -1.67 0.92 -6.89
C LYS A 49 -2.26 -0.24 -7.69
N LEU A 50 -2.48 -0.05 -8.99
CA LEU A 50 -3.03 -1.10 -9.86
C LEU A 50 -2.12 -2.34 -9.84
N ARG A 51 -0.81 -2.16 -10.00
CA ARG A 51 0.18 -3.24 -9.98
C ARG A 51 0.14 -4.04 -8.67
N LEU A 52 0.04 -3.37 -7.52
CA LEU A 52 -0.03 -4.01 -6.21
C LEU A 52 -1.32 -4.80 -6.00
N GLU A 53 -2.47 -4.20 -6.33
CA GLU A 53 -3.78 -4.86 -6.18
C GLU A 53 -3.92 -6.08 -7.11
N GLU A 54 -3.42 -5.99 -8.35
CA GLU A 54 -3.39 -7.12 -9.28
C GLU A 54 -2.51 -8.26 -8.77
N LYS A 55 -1.31 -7.94 -8.26
CA LYS A 55 -0.42 -8.92 -7.64
C LYS A 55 -1.11 -9.63 -6.47
N GLN A 56 -1.76 -8.87 -5.58
CA GLN A 56 -2.46 -9.45 -4.43
C GLN A 56 -3.64 -10.34 -4.87
N ARG A 57 -4.40 -9.91 -5.88
CA ARG A 57 -5.53 -10.67 -6.44
C ARG A 57 -5.06 -11.96 -7.10
N ALA A 58 -3.94 -11.95 -7.83
CA ALA A 58 -3.35 -13.13 -8.44
C ALA A 58 -2.89 -14.16 -7.39
N VAL A 59 -2.18 -13.71 -6.34
CA VAL A 59 -1.75 -14.58 -5.23
C VAL A 59 -2.95 -15.19 -4.52
N ARG A 60 -4.03 -14.43 -4.29
CA ARG A 60 -5.25 -14.95 -3.69
C ARG A 60 -5.87 -16.07 -4.53
N ARG A 61 -6.04 -15.86 -5.84
CA ARG A 61 -6.60 -16.87 -6.76
C ARG A 61 -5.75 -18.16 -6.79
N ALA A 62 -4.42 -18.03 -6.76
CA ALA A 62 -3.52 -19.17 -6.71
C ALA A 62 -3.71 -19.99 -5.44
N ARG A 63 -3.74 -19.33 -4.27
CA ARG A 63 -3.98 -19.99 -2.97
C ARG A 63 -5.36 -20.66 -2.89
N GLU A 64 -6.39 -20.03 -3.41
CA GLU A 64 -7.75 -20.61 -3.48
C GLU A 64 -7.76 -21.87 -4.35
N SER A 65 -7.11 -21.84 -5.52
CA SER A 65 -7.00 -23.01 -6.40
C SER A 65 -6.17 -24.15 -5.80
N GLU A 66 -5.08 -23.84 -5.09
CA GLU A 66 -4.29 -24.83 -4.37
C GLU A 66 -5.09 -25.49 -3.25
N ALA A 67 -5.83 -24.70 -2.47
CA ALA A 67 -6.69 -25.21 -1.40
C ALA A 67 -7.80 -26.11 -1.94
N GLU A 68 -8.41 -25.77 -3.08
CA GLU A 68 -9.43 -26.60 -3.72
C GLU A 68 -8.87 -27.95 -4.20
N LYS A 69 -7.68 -27.96 -4.82
CA LYS A 69 -7.00 -29.19 -5.24
C LYS A 69 -6.71 -30.10 -4.05
N SER A 70 -6.13 -29.55 -2.98
CA SER A 70 -5.82 -30.32 -1.77
C SER A 70 -7.06 -30.83 -1.03
N ALA A 71 -8.23 -30.19 -1.20
CA ALA A 71 -9.48 -30.67 -0.62
C ALA A 71 -10.15 -31.78 -1.47
N SER A 72 -9.78 -31.89 -2.74
CA SER A 72 -10.29 -32.90 -3.68
C SER A 72 -9.46 -34.19 -3.72
N GLU A 73 -8.26 -34.18 -3.13
CA GLU A 73 -7.37 -35.34 -2.92
C GLU A 73 -7.68 -36.05 -1.60
#